data_AF-A0A6B3HEZ9-F1
#
_entry.id   AF-A0A6B3HEZ9-F1
#
_cell.length_a   1.000
_cell.length_b   1.000
_cell.length_c   1.000
_cell.angle_alpha   90.00
_cell.angle_beta   90.00
_cell.angle_gamma   90.00
#
_symmetry.space_group_name_H-M   'P 1'
#
loop_
_entity.id
_entity.type
_entity.pdbx_description
1 polymer ?
#
loop_
_entity_poly.entity_id
_entity_poly.type
_entity_poly.pdbx_seq_one_letter_code
_entity_poly.pdbx_strand_id
1 'polypeptide(L)' 'HTLLEGRLGYHLESALLVRALTHRSYAYENGGLPTNERLEFLGDSVLGLVVTDTLYRTHPDLPEGQLAKLRAAVVNSR' A
#
# COMPACT_ATOMS: atom_id res chain seq x y z
N HIS A 1 -5.22 -17.15 6.12
CA HIS A 1 -3.85 -16.66 5.86
C HIS A 1 -3.26 -17.32 4.62
N THR A 2 -3.19 -18.65 4.58
CA THR A 2 -2.55 -19.44 3.50
C THR A 2 -2.97 -19.10 2.07
N LEU A 3 -4.26 -18.83 1.82
CA LEU A 3 -4.74 -18.48 0.48
C LEU A 3 -4.30 -17.07 0.03
N LEU A 4 -4.28 -16.09 0.95
CA LEU A 4 -3.86 -14.73 0.63
C LEU A 4 -2.34 -14.68 0.44
N GLU A 5 -1.59 -15.32 1.33
CA GLU A 5 -0.13 -15.45 1.24
C GLU A 5 0.29 -16.16 -0.05
N GLY A 6 -0.41 -17.24 -0.44
CA GLY A 6 -0.18 -17.92 -1.70
C GLY A 6 -0.42 -17.05 -2.93
N ARG A 7 -1.38 -16.12 -2.89
CA ARG A 7 -1.63 -15.16 -3.99
C ARG A 7 -0.64 -14.00 -3.98
N LEU A 8 -0.17 -13.57 -2.81
CA LEU A 8 0.84 -12.53 -2.69
C LEU A 8 2.24 -13.05 -3.04
N GLY A 9 2.48 -14.36 -2.89
CA GLY A 9 3.81 -14.95 -3.06
C GLY A 9 4.76 -14.65 -1.90
N TYR A 10 4.22 -14.24 -0.75
CA TYR A 10 4.99 -13.88 0.44
C TYR A 10 4.41 -14.55 1.68
N HIS A 11 5.30 -15.05 2.54
CA HIS A 11 4.96 -15.44 3.91
C HIS A 11 5.01 -14.22 4.81
N LEU A 12 3.91 -13.98 5.54
CA LEU A 12 3.78 -12.86 6.46
C LEU A 12 3.62 -13.40 7.88
N GLU A 13 4.13 -12.66 8.86
CA GLU A 13 3.83 -12.97 10.25
C GLU A 13 2.30 -12.90 10.47
N SER A 14 1.71 -13.94 11.06
CA SER A 14 0.25 -14.03 11.23
C SER A 14 -0.34 -12.79 11.92
N ALA A 15 0.32 -12.28 12.95
CA ALA A 15 -0.13 -11.09 13.68
C ALA A 15 -0.10 -9.82 12.81
N LEU A 16 0.93 -9.68 11.96
CA LEU A 16 1.04 -8.58 11.01
C LEU A 16 -0.08 -8.64 9.97
N LEU A 17 -0.35 -9.83 9.42
CA LEU A 17 -1.41 -10.02 8.43
C LEU A 17 -2.80 -9.77 9.01
N VAL A 18 -3.07 -10.24 10.24
CA VAL A 18 -4.33 -9.89 10.94
C VAL A 18 -4.45 -8.37 11.08
N ARG A 19 -3.41 -7.69 11.57
CA ARG A 19 -3.45 -6.23 11.72
C ARG A 19 -3.65 -5.50 10.39
N ALA A 20 -2.96 -5.92 9.33
CA ALA A 20 -3.09 -5.31 8.00
C ALA A 20 -4.52 -5.41 7.44
N LEU A 21 -5.27 -6.45 7.83
CA LEU A 21 -6.67 -6.66 7.44
C LEU A 21 -7.69 -6.09 8.44
N THR A 22 -7.24 -5.49 9.55
CA THR A 22 -8.12 -4.96 10.60
C THR A 22 -8.50 -3.51 10.30
N HIS A 23 -9.65 -3.32 9.64
CA HIS A 23 -10.20 -2.00 9.37
C HIS A 23 -10.70 -1.32 10.66
N ARG A 24 -10.67 0.02 10.68
CA ARG A 24 -11.08 0.85 11.82
C ARG A 24 -12.51 0.61 12.31
N SER A 25 -13.46 0.31 11.42
CA SER A 25 -14.85 0.01 11.82
C SER A 25 -14.93 -1.26 12.66
N TYR A 26 -14.28 -2.32 12.20
CA TYR A 26 -14.21 -3.58 12.93
C TYR A 26 -13.49 -3.41 14.27
N ALA A 27 -12.36 -2.70 14.27
CA ALA A 27 -11.62 -2.43 15.50
C ALA A 27 -12.47 -1.71 16.55
N TYR A 28 -13.27 -0.73 16.14
CA TYR A 28 -14.16 0.02 17.03
C TYR A 28 -15.24 -0.88 17.65
N GLU A 29 -15.88 -1.72 16.84
CA GLU A 29 -16.93 -2.65 17.31
C GLU A 29 -16.40 -3.77 18.20
N ASN A 30 -15.11 -4.12 18.11
CA ASN A 30 -14.50 -5.27 18.77
C ASN A 30 -13.53 -4.89 19.89
N GLY A 31 -13.80 -3.79 20.60
CA GLY A 31 -13.06 -3.43 21.82
C GLY A 31 -11.78 -2.63 21.58
N GLY A 32 -11.70 -1.89 20.48
CA GLY A 32 -10.59 -0.96 20.22
C GLY A 32 -9.30 -1.66 19.78
N LEU A 33 -9.41 -2.66 18.90
CA LEU A 33 -8.25 -3.39 18.38
C LEU A 33 -7.29 -2.46 17.61
N PRO A 34 -5.98 -2.79 17.53
CA PRO A 34 -5.06 -2.08 16.64
C PRO A 34 -5.52 -2.13 15.17
N THR A 35 -5.62 -0.97 14.53
CA THR A 35 -6.06 -0.82 13.14
C THR A 35 -4.90 -0.98 12.16
N ASN A 36 -5.25 -1.10 10.88
CA ASN A 36 -4.32 -1.08 9.76
C ASN A 36 -3.80 0.33 9.39
N GLU A 37 -4.33 1.41 9.97
CA GLU A 37 -4.06 2.81 9.53
C GLU A 37 -2.56 3.17 9.52
N ARG A 38 -1.78 2.66 10.49
CA ARG A 38 -0.33 2.88 10.51
C ARG A 38 0.40 2.09 9.41
N LEU A 39 -0.09 0.90 9.08
CA LEU A 39 0.45 0.08 7.99
C LEU A 39 0.06 0.65 6.63
N GLU A 40 -1.16 1.18 6.50
CA GLU A 40 -1.63 1.92 5.33
C GLU A 40 -0.74 3.15 5.08
N PHE A 41 -0.53 3.99 6.09
CA PHE A 41 0.35 5.16 5.99
C PHE A 41 1.78 4.81 5.51
N LEU A 42 2.35 3.73 6.05
CA LEU A 42 3.65 3.23 5.63
C LEU A 42 3.60 2.69 4.19
N GLY A 43 2.57 1.90 3.88
CA GLY A 43 2.36 1.28 2.58
C GLY A 43 2.23 2.30 1.45
N ASP A 44 1.49 3.38 1.67
CA ASP A 44 1.33 4.49 0.72
C ASP A 44 2.67 5.17 0.41
N SER A 45 3.50 5.39 1.43
CA SER A 45 4.83 5.97 1.24
C SER A 45 5.75 5.06 0.45
N VAL A 46 5.74 3.75 0.74
CA VAL A 46 6.54 2.75 0.04
C VAL A 46 6.08 2.60 -1.41
N LEU A 47 4.77 2.47 -1.65
CA LEU A 47 4.21 2.38 -2.99
C LEU A 47 4.52 3.65 -3.80
N GLY A 48 4.35 4.83 -3.20
CA GLY A 48 4.68 6.11 -3.82
C GLY A 48 6.14 6.21 -4.25
N LEU A 49 7.07 5.71 -3.44
CA LEU A 49 8.49 5.64 -3.77
C LEU A 49 8.74 4.72 -4.98
N VAL A 50 8.25 3.47 -4.92
CA VAL A 50 8.46 2.48 -5.98
C VAL A 50 7.90 2.97 -7.32
N VAL A 51 6.69 3.55 -7.31
CA VAL A 51 6.08 4.11 -8.53
C VAL A 51 6.88 5.30 -9.05
N THR A 52 7.33 6.19 -8.16
CA THR A 52 8.15 7.35 -8.56
C THR A 52 9.48 6.91 -9.19
N ASP A 53 10.21 5.98 -8.56
CA ASP A 53 11.46 5.44 -9.09
C ASP A 53 11.26 4.74 -10.44
N THR A 54 10.19 3.95 -10.55
CA THR A 54 9.84 3.26 -11.80
C THR A 54 9.58 4.26 -12.92
N LEU A 55 8.75 5.29 -12.70
CA LEU A 55 8.44 6.31 -13.70
C LEU A 55 9.68 7.12 -14.08
N TYR A 56 10.50 7.51 -13.10
CA TYR A 56 11.75 8.23 -13.33
C TYR A 56 12.71 7.47 -14.25
N ARG A 57 12.89 6.16 -14.02
CA ARG A 57 13.79 5.32 -14.83
C ARG A 57 13.23 4.98 -16.22
N THR A 58 11.92 4.77 -16.32
CA THR A 58 11.28 4.32 -17.57
C THR A 58 10.96 5.47 -18.53
N HIS A 59 10.89 6.71 -18.05
CA HIS A 59 10.54 7.88 -18.84
C HIS A 59 11.54 9.04 -18.62
N PRO A 60 12.83 8.87 -18.98
CA PRO A 60 13.90 9.82 -18.65
C PRO A 60 13.71 11.21 -19.27
N ASP A 61 12.97 11.31 -20.38
CA ASP A 61 12.77 12.56 -21.13
C ASP A 61 11.54 13.36 -20.68
N LEU A 62 10.71 12.82 -19.77
CA LEU A 62 9.51 13.52 -19.33
C LEU A 62 9.83 14.52 -18.21
N PRO A 63 9.28 15.74 -18.26
CA PRO A 63 9.41 16.70 -17.17
C PRO A 63 8.63 16.25 -15.93
N GLU A 64 9.05 16.75 -14.77
CA GLU A 64 8.49 16.41 -13.45
C GLU A 64 6.96 16.55 -13.38
N GLY A 65 6.38 17.61 -13.96
CA GLY A 65 4.93 17.78 -14.00
C GLY A 65 4.16 16.70 -14.76
N GLN A 66 4.77 16.05 -15.77
CA GLN A 66 4.16 14.92 -16.46
C GLN A 66 4.33 13.62 -15.67
N LEU A 67 5.50 13.41 -15.06
CA LEU A 67 5.73 12.28 -14.14
C LEU A 67 4.75 12.32 -12.95
N ALA A 68 4.48 13.50 -12.39
CA ALA A 68 3.52 13.68 -11.31
C ALA A 68 2.08 13.28 -11.72
N LYS A 69 1.66 13.63 -12.94
CA LYS A 69 0.35 13.23 -13.49
C LYS A 69 0.26 11.72 -13.70
N LEU A 70 1.32 11.09 -14.23
CA LEU A 70 1.39 9.64 -14.40
C LEU A 70 1.34 8.92 -13.05
N ARG A 71 2.13 9.38 -12.07
CA ARG A 71 2.10 8.84 -10.71
C ARG A 71 0.69 8.89 -10.14
N ALA A 72 0.04 10.05 -10.21
CA ALA A 72 -1.33 10.21 -9.74
C ALA A 72 -2.30 9.26 -10.46
N ALA A 73 -2.13 9.01 -11.76
CA ALA A 73 -2.98 8.05 -12.48
C ALA A 73 -2.78 6.58 -12.04
N VAL A 74 -1.57 6.21 -11.58
CA VAL A 74 -1.22 4.84 -11.17
C VAL A 74 -1.64 4.52 -9.73
N VAL A 75 -1.52 5.47 -8.81
CA VAL A 75 -1.75 5.22 -7.36
C VAL A 75 -3.10 5.74 -6.84
N ASN A 76 -3.92 6.35 -7.69
CA ASN A 76 -5.20 6.90 -7.24
C ASN A 76 -6.24 5.79 -6.98
N SER A 77 -6.84 5.82 -5.80
CA SER A 77 -8.02 5.04 -5.43
C SER A 77 -9.23 5.55 -6.22
N ARG A 78 -9.58 4.87 -7.31
CA ARG A 78 -10.90 5.05 -7.95
C ARG A 78 -12.00 4.37 -7.16
#